data_AF-A0A3N0Z7A5-F1
#
_entry.id   AF-A0A3N0Z7A5-F1
#
_cell.length_a   1.000
_cell.length_b   1.000
_cell.length_c   1.000
_cell.angle_alpha   90.00
_cell.angle_beta   90.00
_cell.angle_gamma   90.00
#
_symmetry.space_group_name_H-M   'P 1'
#
loop_
_entity.id
_entity.type
_entity.pdbx_description
1 polymer ?
#
loop_
_entity_poly.entity_id
_entity_poly.type
_entity_poly.pdbx_seq_one_letter_code
_entity_poly.pdbx_strand_id
1 'polypeptide(L)'
;MEISFELLNLRIQDAGTYTCTVKRIAKPPEEDLGIERVQVIVHPLLSLSCVKRPDGSPMILCSVGFYHDSLEQLWIRDGDVLNSSYSNKSFNGFFNQKSYLTLPPQTFTDTIYSCWVNHSSLNKPLVANLSSSVCYERGGVTVNVVFIISSVLTIFLIITVMFIAVMCKCYRRAGRRSVSPVGGSFTPEPVLHAHLQSEMLYSTLGNHHPVPCSPVGVRLSPQ
;
A
#
# COMPACT_ATOMS: atom_id res chain seq x y z
N MET A 1 -4.93 62.56 -9.18
CA MET A 1 -5.73 61.90 -8.12
C MET A 1 -5.82 60.45 -8.51
N GLU A 2 -5.14 59.59 -7.77
CA GLU A 2 -5.22 58.14 -7.95
C GLU A 2 -6.37 57.64 -7.08
N ILE A 3 -7.28 56.86 -7.65
CA ILE A 3 -8.44 56.31 -6.94
C ILE A 3 -8.19 54.80 -6.83
N SER A 4 -8.14 54.28 -5.61
CA SER A 4 -8.01 52.85 -5.35
C SER A 4 -9.34 52.27 -4.84
N PHE A 5 -9.59 51.01 -5.20
CA PHE A 5 -10.73 50.22 -4.75
C PHE A 5 -10.22 48.91 -4.18
N GLU A 6 -10.44 48.68 -2.88
CA GLU A 6 -9.92 47.51 -2.16
C GLU A 6 -11.06 46.76 -1.47
N LEU A 7 -10.97 45.43 -1.51
CA LEU A 7 -11.85 44.52 -0.80
C LEU A 7 -11.06 43.85 0.33
N LEU A 8 -11.48 44.05 1.59
CA LEU A 8 -10.76 43.57 2.77
C LEU A 8 -11.62 42.58 3.57
N ASN A 9 -10.98 41.65 4.28
CA ASN A 9 -11.62 40.68 5.17
C ASN A 9 -12.71 39.81 4.51
N LEU A 10 -12.48 39.43 3.25
CA LEU A 10 -13.40 38.62 2.46
C LEU A 10 -13.71 37.27 3.12
N ARG A 11 -15.00 36.91 3.10
CA ARG A 11 -15.55 35.61 3.50
C ARG A 11 -16.11 34.88 2.29
N ILE A 12 -16.40 33.59 2.45
CA ILE A 12 -17.03 32.77 1.39
C ILE A 12 -18.35 33.40 0.90
N GLN A 13 -19.10 34.05 1.79
CA GLN A 13 -20.38 34.69 1.49
C GLN A 13 -20.24 35.98 0.66
N ASP A 14 -19.03 36.54 0.58
CA ASP A 14 -18.72 37.74 -0.21
C ASP A 14 -18.38 37.39 -1.68
N ALA A 15 -18.60 36.13 -2.09
CA ALA A 15 -18.45 35.73 -3.48
C ALA A 15 -19.46 36.48 -4.38
N GLY A 16 -18.97 37.09 -5.44
CA GLY A 16 -19.81 37.90 -6.32
C GLY A 16 -19.01 38.83 -7.21
N THR A 17 -19.74 39.66 -7.97
CA THR A 17 -19.15 40.69 -8.83
C THR A 17 -19.36 42.05 -8.21
N TYR A 18 -18.26 42.73 -7.90
CA TYR A 18 -18.22 44.09 -7.39
C TYR A 18 -17.96 45.05 -8.54
N THR A 19 -18.67 46.18 -8.54
CA THR A 19 -18.50 47.23 -9.55
C THR A 19 -18.19 48.55 -8.85
N CYS A 20 -17.05 49.15 -9.17
CA CYS A 20 -16.68 50.49 -8.76
C CYS A 20 -17.00 51.45 -9.91
N THR A 21 -17.74 52.52 -9.65
CA THR A 21 -18.06 53.53 -10.66
C THR A 21 -17.60 54.89 -10.17
N VAL A 22 -16.76 55.55 -10.96
CA VAL A 22 -16.25 56.89 -10.66
C VAL A 22 -17.06 57.89 -11.48
N LYS A 23 -17.73 58.82 -10.82
CA LYS A 23 -18.54 59.86 -11.45
C LYS A 23 -18.04 61.24 -11.09
N ARG A 24 -18.04 62.17 -12.05
CA ARG A 24 -17.89 63.60 -11.80
C ARG A 24 -19.26 64.23 -11.64
N ILE A 25 -19.52 64.76 -10.46
CA ILE A 25 -20.73 65.56 -10.18
C ILE A 25 -20.39 67.03 -10.51
N ALA A 26 -20.49 67.41 -11.78
CA ALA A 26 -20.44 68.81 -12.23
C ALA A 26 -21.88 69.32 -12.48
N LYS A 27 -22.04 70.61 -12.89
CA LYS A 27 -23.36 71.08 -13.38
C LYS A 27 -23.89 70.07 -14.40
N PRO A 28 -25.19 69.71 -14.35
CA PRO A 28 -25.75 68.67 -15.19
C PRO A 28 -25.30 68.80 -16.65
N PRO A 29 -24.87 67.71 -17.30
CA PRO A 29 -25.03 66.31 -16.88
C PRO A 29 -23.90 65.74 -15.99
N GLU A 30 -24.21 64.67 -15.24
CA GLU A 30 -23.21 63.81 -14.61
C GLU A 30 -22.35 63.13 -15.68
N GLU A 31 -21.04 63.05 -15.44
CA GLU A 31 -20.08 62.41 -16.34
C GLU A 31 -19.47 61.18 -15.67
N ASP A 32 -19.67 60.00 -16.25
CA ASP A 32 -19.03 58.75 -15.80
C ASP A 32 -17.56 58.75 -16.26
N LEU A 33 -16.63 58.75 -15.31
CA LEU A 33 -15.18 58.81 -15.56
C LEU A 33 -14.54 57.42 -15.68
N GLY A 34 -15.22 56.37 -15.23
CA GLY A 34 -14.71 55.00 -15.33
C GLY A 34 -15.53 54.00 -14.52
N ILE A 35 -15.50 52.73 -14.97
CA ILE A 35 -16.14 51.60 -14.31
C ILE A 35 -15.11 50.48 -14.21
N GLU A 36 -14.87 50.00 -12.99
CA GLU A 36 -13.99 48.85 -12.73
C GLU A 36 -14.82 47.69 -12.15
N ARG A 37 -14.54 46.46 -12.57
CA ARG A 37 -15.25 45.26 -12.12
C ARG A 37 -14.28 44.26 -11.51
N VAL A 38 -14.61 43.79 -10.31
CA VAL A 38 -13.82 42.79 -9.57
C VAL A 38 -14.71 41.60 -9.28
N GLN A 39 -14.24 40.39 -9.58
CA GLN A 39 -14.96 39.16 -9.29
C GLN A 39 -14.28 38.40 -8.15
N VAL A 40 -15.05 38.11 -7.09
CA VAL A 40 -14.64 37.25 -5.99
C VAL A 40 -15.18 35.85 -6.24
N ILE A 41 -14.27 34.90 -6.46
CA ILE A 41 -14.59 33.53 -6.87
C ILE A 41 -14.21 32.56 -5.75
N VAL A 42 -15.15 31.67 -5.39
CA VAL A 42 -14.90 30.58 -4.44
C VAL A 42 -14.80 29.26 -5.20
N HIS A 43 -13.65 28.60 -5.07
CA HIS A 43 -13.42 27.30 -5.70
C HIS A 43 -13.94 26.16 -4.81
N PRO A 44 -14.49 25.08 -5.40
CA PRO A 44 -14.91 23.92 -4.63
C PRO A 44 -13.72 23.18 -4.01
N LEU A 45 -13.94 22.58 -2.84
CA LEU A 45 -12.97 21.76 -2.11
C LEU A 45 -13.33 20.28 -2.25
N LEU A 46 -12.48 19.53 -2.95
CA LEU A 46 -12.64 18.10 -3.23
C LEU A 46 -11.81 17.24 -2.26
N SER A 47 -12.41 16.18 -1.72
CA SER A 47 -11.74 15.20 -0.85
C SER A 47 -12.21 13.78 -1.14
N LEU A 48 -11.28 12.82 -1.12
CA LEU A 48 -11.53 11.39 -1.24
C LEU A 48 -11.18 10.65 0.04
N SER A 49 -12.01 9.68 0.44
CA SER A 49 -11.72 8.78 1.54
C SER A 49 -12.32 7.39 1.34
N CYS A 50 -11.71 6.38 1.96
CA CYS A 50 -12.27 5.03 2.01
C CYS A 50 -13.24 4.93 3.19
N VAL A 51 -14.42 4.38 2.95
CA VAL A 51 -15.44 4.13 3.98
C VAL A 51 -15.99 2.71 3.82
N LYS A 52 -16.62 2.18 4.86
CA LYS A 52 -17.26 0.87 4.82
C LYS A 52 -18.77 1.03 4.93
N ARG A 53 -19.51 0.22 4.17
CA ARG A 53 -20.97 0.11 4.31
C ARG A 53 -21.29 -0.70 5.59
N PRO A 54 -22.53 -0.64 6.12
CA PRO A 54 -22.92 -1.47 7.26
C PRO A 54 -22.70 -2.98 7.08
N ASP A 55 -22.68 -3.49 5.84
CA ASP A 55 -22.37 -4.89 5.52
C ASP A 55 -20.85 -5.19 5.48
N GLY A 56 -20.00 -4.19 5.74
CA GLY A 56 -18.54 -4.29 5.70
C GLY A 56 -17.93 -4.13 4.31
N SER A 57 -18.73 -3.99 3.24
CA SER A 57 -18.20 -3.78 1.89
C SER A 57 -17.48 -2.43 1.76
N PRO A 58 -16.33 -2.38 1.07
CA PRO A 58 -15.57 -1.16 0.92
C PRO A 58 -16.21 -0.22 -0.11
N MET A 59 -16.18 1.07 0.19
CA MET A 59 -16.67 2.13 -0.67
C MET A 59 -15.67 3.29 -0.71
N ILE A 60 -15.70 4.05 -1.80
CA ILE A 60 -15.00 5.35 -1.89
C ILE A 60 -16.02 6.45 -1.70
N LEU A 61 -15.72 7.39 -0.80
CA LEU A 61 -16.46 8.62 -0.58
C LEU A 61 -15.74 9.78 -1.27
N CYS A 62 -16.44 10.48 -2.15
CA CYS A 62 -16.05 11.77 -2.69
C CYS A 62 -16.89 12.88 -2.08
N SER A 63 -16.26 13.76 -1.28
CA SER A 63 -16.91 14.92 -0.65
C SER A 63 -16.46 16.21 -1.34
N VAL A 64 -17.43 17.06 -1.67
CA VAL A 64 -17.20 18.33 -2.36
C VAL A 64 -17.91 19.45 -1.64
N GLY A 65 -17.15 20.38 -1.06
CA GLY A 65 -17.67 21.64 -0.53
C GLY A 65 -17.69 22.71 -1.61
N PHE A 66 -18.80 23.42 -1.81
CA PHE A 66 -18.92 24.48 -2.82
C PHE A 66 -19.91 25.57 -2.39
N TYR A 67 -19.87 26.73 -3.07
CA TYR A 67 -20.67 27.90 -2.74
C TYR A 67 -21.29 28.51 -3.99
N HIS A 68 -22.60 28.77 -3.93
CA HIS A 68 -23.48 29.11 -5.06
C HIS A 68 -23.48 28.06 -6.21
N ASP A 69 -24.44 28.24 -7.14
CA ASP A 69 -24.64 27.40 -8.32
C ASP A 69 -24.85 25.90 -8.06
N SER A 70 -24.99 25.15 -9.16
CA SER A 70 -24.98 23.68 -9.16
C SER A 70 -23.60 23.15 -9.49
N LEU A 71 -23.35 21.92 -9.04
CA LEU A 71 -22.11 21.20 -9.25
C LEU A 71 -22.44 19.88 -9.94
N GLU A 72 -21.66 19.54 -10.96
CA GLU A 72 -21.72 18.24 -11.62
C GLU A 72 -20.63 17.35 -11.04
N GLN A 73 -21.01 16.14 -10.61
CA GLN A 73 -20.11 15.18 -9.98
C GLN A 73 -20.32 13.80 -10.60
N LEU A 74 -19.23 13.21 -11.06
CA LEU A 74 -19.24 11.92 -11.75
C LEU A 74 -18.12 11.02 -11.24
N TRP A 75 -18.31 9.72 -11.35
CA TRP A 75 -17.26 8.74 -11.15
C TRP A 75 -16.74 8.27 -12.49
N ILE A 76 -15.42 8.22 -12.63
CA ILE A 76 -14.74 7.75 -13.84
C ILE A 76 -13.82 6.59 -13.48
N ARG A 77 -13.84 5.55 -14.30
CA ARG A 77 -12.88 4.44 -14.25
C ARG A 77 -12.44 4.14 -15.67
N ASP A 78 -11.13 4.08 -15.91
CA ASP A 78 -10.55 3.76 -17.22
C ASP A 78 -11.06 4.64 -18.37
N GLY A 79 -11.46 5.88 -18.06
CA GLY A 79 -12.05 6.83 -19.02
C GLY A 79 -13.57 6.77 -19.14
N ASP A 80 -14.21 5.73 -18.60
CA ASP A 80 -15.67 5.55 -18.66
C ASP A 80 -16.39 6.10 -17.43
N VAL A 81 -17.55 6.72 -17.65
CA VAL A 81 -18.42 7.23 -16.59
C VAL A 81 -19.20 6.08 -15.94
N LEU A 82 -19.21 6.04 -14.61
CA LEU A 82 -19.91 5.03 -13.81
C LEU A 82 -21.29 5.53 -13.36
N ASN A 83 -22.33 4.74 -13.66
CA ASN A 83 -23.72 5.06 -13.29
C ASN A 83 -24.11 4.61 -11.87
N SER A 84 -23.32 3.73 -11.24
CA SER A 84 -23.64 3.16 -9.92
C SER A 84 -23.00 3.98 -8.80
N SER A 85 -23.53 5.18 -8.56
CA SER A 85 -23.16 5.99 -7.40
C SER A 85 -24.38 6.54 -6.68
N TYR A 86 -24.30 6.61 -5.36
CA TYR A 86 -25.31 7.26 -4.54
C TYR A 86 -24.77 8.60 -4.06
N SER A 87 -25.55 9.67 -4.21
CA SER A 87 -25.15 11.02 -3.80
C SER A 87 -26.12 11.63 -2.79
N ASN A 88 -25.58 12.40 -1.84
CA ASN A 88 -26.34 13.18 -0.87
C ASN A 88 -25.79 14.62 -0.83
N LYS A 89 -26.68 15.61 -0.72
CA LYS A 89 -26.33 17.03 -0.65
C LYS A 89 -26.87 17.64 0.64
N SER A 90 -26.03 18.37 1.36
CA SER A 90 -26.40 19.14 2.55
C SER A 90 -25.98 20.60 2.45
N PHE A 91 -26.57 21.47 3.27
CA PHE A 91 -26.26 22.90 3.32
C PHE A 91 -26.08 23.38 4.76
N ASN A 92 -24.88 23.86 5.09
CA ASN A 92 -24.52 24.43 6.39
C ASN A 92 -23.74 25.75 6.18
N GLY A 93 -24.37 26.73 5.53
CA GLY A 93 -23.73 27.99 5.11
C GLY A 93 -22.94 27.90 3.79
N PHE A 94 -22.55 26.69 3.41
CA PHE A 94 -22.08 26.30 2.07
C PHE A 94 -22.66 24.92 1.71
N PHE A 95 -22.65 24.56 0.43
CA PHE A 95 -23.13 23.25 -0.02
C PHE A 95 -22.04 22.19 0.17
N ASN A 96 -22.42 21.03 0.68
CA ASN A 96 -21.55 19.86 0.74
C ASN A 96 -22.23 18.68 0.03
N GLN A 97 -21.63 18.20 -1.05
CA GLN A 97 -22.11 17.06 -1.81
C GLN A 97 -21.20 15.86 -1.62
N LYS A 98 -21.79 14.74 -1.20
CA LYS A 98 -21.12 13.47 -0.95
C LYS A 98 -21.59 12.47 -1.98
N SER A 99 -20.68 11.85 -2.72
CA SER A 99 -20.96 10.74 -3.61
C SER A 99 -20.21 9.50 -3.17
N TYR A 100 -20.88 8.36 -3.19
CA TYR A 100 -20.36 7.07 -2.73
C TYR A 100 -20.28 6.11 -3.91
N LEU A 101 -19.11 5.54 -4.11
CA LEU A 101 -18.88 4.47 -5.09
C LEU A 101 -18.65 3.16 -4.37
N THR A 102 -19.46 2.15 -4.67
CA THR A 102 -19.27 0.80 -4.14
C THR A 102 -18.18 0.11 -4.92
N LEU A 103 -17.18 -0.43 -4.22
CA LEU A 103 -16.13 -1.20 -4.87
C LEU A 103 -16.60 -2.66 -5.07
N PRO A 104 -16.21 -3.29 -6.20
CA PRO A 104 -16.44 -4.72 -6.37
C PRO A 104 -15.65 -5.53 -5.33
N PRO A 105 -15.84 -6.86 -5.24
CA PRO A 105 -14.95 -7.72 -4.47
C PRO A 105 -13.49 -7.53 -4.89
N GLN A 106 -12.56 -7.67 -3.93
CA GLN A 106 -11.13 -7.49 -4.20
C GLN A 106 -10.69 -8.42 -5.32
N THR A 107 -10.10 -7.83 -6.36
CA THR A 107 -9.42 -8.56 -7.42
C THR A 107 -7.91 -8.38 -7.27
N PHE A 108 -7.11 -9.18 -7.98
CA PHE A 108 -5.66 -9.01 -8.01
C PHE A 108 -5.21 -7.76 -8.76
N THR A 109 -6.10 -7.14 -9.53
CA THR A 109 -5.84 -5.94 -10.32
C THR A 109 -6.22 -4.71 -9.52
N ASP A 110 -5.24 -3.87 -9.23
CA ASP A 110 -5.51 -2.54 -8.69
C ASP A 110 -6.19 -1.68 -9.75
N THR A 111 -7.22 -0.94 -9.35
CA THR A 111 -8.03 -0.12 -10.27
C THR A 111 -8.11 1.29 -9.71
N ILE A 112 -7.86 2.28 -10.57
CA ILE A 112 -7.93 3.69 -10.20
C ILE A 112 -9.32 4.21 -10.49
N TYR A 113 -9.97 4.73 -9.46
CA TYR A 113 -11.26 5.41 -9.57
C TYR A 113 -11.04 6.90 -9.41
N SER A 114 -11.71 7.67 -10.26
CA SER A 114 -11.58 9.12 -10.30
C SER A 114 -12.92 9.76 -9.96
N CYS A 115 -12.94 10.69 -9.00
CA CYS A 115 -14.08 11.58 -8.81
C CYS A 115 -13.83 12.84 -9.62
N TRP A 116 -14.69 13.06 -10.61
CA TRP A 116 -14.66 14.20 -11.50
C TRP A 116 -15.71 15.21 -11.07
N VAL A 117 -15.32 16.47 -11.01
CA VAL A 117 -16.14 17.57 -10.51
C VAL A 117 -16.04 18.78 -11.42
N ASN A 118 -17.20 19.25 -11.88
CA ASN A 118 -17.31 20.46 -12.69
C ASN A 118 -18.22 21.48 -12.02
N HIS A 119 -17.77 22.73 -12.03
CA HIS A 119 -18.39 23.84 -11.33
C HIS A 119 -18.08 25.15 -12.06
N SER A 120 -19.02 26.09 -12.05
CA SER A 120 -18.92 27.37 -12.77
C SER A 120 -17.68 28.20 -12.37
N SER A 121 -17.23 28.07 -11.13
CA SER A 121 -16.04 28.78 -10.63
C SER A 121 -14.71 28.19 -11.09
N LEU A 122 -14.71 27.06 -11.80
CA LEU A 122 -13.51 26.38 -12.26
C LEU A 122 -13.28 26.63 -13.75
N ASN A 123 -12.05 26.99 -14.11
CA ASN A 123 -11.62 27.03 -15.52
C ASN A 123 -11.45 25.62 -16.13
N LYS A 124 -11.21 24.62 -15.28
CA LYS A 124 -11.04 23.21 -15.65
C LYS A 124 -11.62 22.33 -14.54
N PRO A 125 -12.23 21.18 -14.86
CA PRO A 125 -12.77 20.28 -13.85
C PRO A 125 -11.73 19.82 -12.83
N LEU A 126 -12.14 19.65 -11.58
CA LEU A 126 -11.33 18.99 -10.55
C LEU A 126 -11.45 17.47 -10.70
N VAL A 127 -10.32 16.79 -10.61
CA VAL A 127 -10.27 15.32 -10.64
C VAL A 127 -9.40 14.84 -9.51
N ALA A 128 -9.94 13.98 -8.66
CA ALA A 128 -9.18 13.29 -7.62
C ALA A 128 -9.23 11.78 -7.89
N ASN A 129 -8.11 11.11 -7.70
CA ASN A 129 -7.94 9.70 -8.02
C ASN A 129 -7.67 8.91 -6.74
N LEU A 130 -8.25 7.73 -6.62
CA LEU A 130 -7.99 6.80 -5.54
C LEU A 130 -7.91 5.37 -6.06
N SER A 131 -6.86 4.67 -5.65
CA SER A 131 -6.63 3.26 -5.97
C SER A 131 -7.52 2.36 -5.10
N SER A 132 -8.11 1.34 -5.71
CA SER A 132 -8.99 0.38 -5.03
C SER A 132 -8.24 -0.38 -3.93
N SER A 133 -6.96 -0.68 -4.14
CA SER A 133 -6.09 -1.34 -3.17
C SER A 133 -5.97 -0.60 -1.83
N VAL A 134 -6.14 0.72 -1.82
CA VAL A 134 -6.08 1.56 -0.61
C VAL A 134 -7.29 1.31 0.29
N CYS A 135 -8.45 0.99 -0.30
CA CYS A 135 -9.70 0.83 0.43
C CYS A 135 -9.96 -0.61 0.89
N TYR A 136 -9.26 -1.59 0.33
CA TYR A 136 -9.27 -2.94 0.88
C TYR A 136 -8.35 -3.02 2.09
N GLU A 137 -8.84 -3.55 3.20
CA GLU A 137 -7.96 -3.87 4.32
C GLU A 137 -6.90 -4.89 3.86
N ARG A 138 -5.63 -4.56 4.11
CA ARG A 138 -4.48 -5.47 3.95
C ARG A 138 -4.52 -6.66 4.94
N GLY A 139 -5.68 -6.93 5.53
CA GLY A 139 -5.86 -7.75 6.73
C GLY A 139 -6.14 -9.23 6.49
N GLY A 140 -6.44 -9.67 5.27
CA GLY A 140 -6.79 -11.08 5.01
C GLY A 140 -5.65 -11.93 4.45
N VAL A 141 -4.91 -11.41 3.46
CA VAL A 141 -3.97 -12.22 2.70
C VAL A 141 -2.67 -12.44 3.48
N THR A 142 -2.13 -11.39 4.09
CA THR A 142 -0.87 -11.46 4.84
C THR A 142 -0.98 -12.37 6.07
N VAL A 143 -2.08 -12.29 6.82
CA VAL A 143 -2.27 -13.16 7.98
C VAL A 143 -2.45 -14.61 7.56
N ASN A 144 -3.31 -14.90 6.57
CA ASN A 144 -3.56 -16.27 6.12
C ASN A 144 -2.30 -16.90 5.50
N VAL A 145 -1.53 -16.15 4.70
CA VAL A 145 -0.27 -16.65 4.13
C VAL A 145 0.77 -16.89 5.23
N VAL A 146 0.87 -16.02 6.22
CA VAL A 146 1.78 -16.22 7.37
C VAL A 146 1.37 -17.43 8.21
N PHE A 147 0.07 -17.63 8.47
CA PHE A 147 -0.43 -18.83 9.18
C PHE A 147 -0.17 -20.12 8.39
N ILE A 148 -0.33 -20.10 7.07
CA ILE A 148 -0.03 -21.27 6.22
C ILE A 148 1.47 -21.58 6.23
N ILE A 149 2.35 -20.57 6.05
CA ILE A 149 3.81 -20.79 6.06
C ILE A 149 4.29 -21.27 7.44
N SER A 150 3.76 -20.68 8.52
CA SER A 150 4.07 -21.08 9.90
C SER A 150 3.63 -22.51 10.21
N SER A 151 2.41 -22.89 9.81
CA SER A 151 1.90 -24.26 10.02
C SER A 151 2.70 -25.30 9.24
N VAL A 152 3.08 -25.02 7.99
CA VAL A 152 3.90 -25.94 7.19
C VAL A 152 5.28 -26.13 7.82
N LEU A 153 5.95 -25.05 8.23
CA LEU A 153 7.29 -25.12 8.84
C LEU A 153 7.29 -25.94 10.15
N THR A 154 6.27 -25.75 10.98
CA THR A 154 6.13 -26.48 12.25
C THR A 154 5.89 -27.98 12.02
N ILE A 155 5.07 -28.36 11.04
CA ILE A 155 4.83 -29.77 10.68
C ILE A 155 6.14 -30.43 10.19
N PHE A 156 6.91 -29.77 9.33
CA PHE A 156 8.19 -30.30 8.86
C PHE A 156 9.20 -30.53 10.01
N LEU A 157 9.28 -29.60 10.96
CA LEU A 157 10.11 -29.75 12.16
C LEU A 157 9.68 -30.97 13.01
N ILE A 158 8.38 -31.21 13.18
CA ILE A 158 7.88 -32.37 13.92
C ILE A 158 8.25 -33.68 13.21
N ILE A 159 8.07 -33.75 11.90
CA ILE A 159 8.38 -34.95 11.10
C ILE A 159 9.86 -35.29 11.18
N THR A 160 10.74 -34.29 11.03
CA THR A 160 12.19 -34.49 11.12
C THR A 160 12.63 -34.99 12.50
N VAL A 161 12.10 -34.40 13.59
CA VAL A 161 12.38 -34.88 14.96
C VAL A 161 11.89 -36.31 15.17
N MET A 162 10.69 -36.65 14.67
CA MET A 162 10.16 -38.00 14.76
C MET A 162 11.02 -39.01 14.00
N PHE A 163 11.47 -38.67 12.80
CA PHE A 163 12.35 -39.51 12.00
C PHE A 163 13.69 -39.77 12.71
N ILE A 164 14.31 -38.71 13.26
CA ILE A 164 15.55 -38.82 14.05
C ILE A 164 15.33 -39.69 15.29
N ALA A 165 14.22 -39.51 16.02
CA ALA A 165 13.92 -40.31 17.20
C ALA A 165 13.73 -41.80 16.88
N VAL A 166 13.07 -42.13 15.77
CA VAL A 166 12.90 -43.51 15.28
C VAL A 166 14.26 -44.09 14.89
N MET A 167 15.06 -43.37 14.11
CA MET A 167 16.40 -43.81 13.72
C MET A 167 17.29 -44.04 14.95
N CYS A 168 17.32 -43.11 15.90
CA CYS A 168 18.06 -43.27 17.16
C CYS A 168 17.59 -44.49 17.97
N LYS A 169 16.28 -44.78 18.01
CA LYS A 169 15.76 -46.00 18.66
C LYS A 169 16.15 -47.28 17.89
N CYS A 170 16.12 -47.25 16.56
CA CYS A 170 16.53 -48.38 15.73
C CYS A 170 18.03 -48.67 15.87
N TYR A 171 18.89 -47.65 15.82
CA TYR A 171 20.33 -47.78 16.03
C TYR A 171 20.67 -48.26 17.45
N ARG A 172 20.00 -47.75 18.49
CA ARG A 172 20.17 -48.26 19.87
C ARG A 172 19.72 -49.71 20.03
N ARG A 173 18.67 -50.15 19.33
CA ARG A 173 18.24 -51.56 19.34
C ARG A 173 19.23 -52.48 18.62
N ALA A 174 19.84 -52.01 17.53
CA ALA A 174 20.87 -52.76 16.82
C ALA A 174 22.15 -52.90 17.67
N GLY A 175 22.60 -51.83 18.34
CA GLY A 175 23.79 -51.87 19.22
C GLY A 175 23.62 -52.71 20.50
N ARG A 176 22.38 -52.95 20.97
CA ARG A 176 22.12 -53.89 22.07
C ARG A 176 22.13 -55.36 21.66
N ARG A 177 22.01 -55.68 20.36
CA ARG A 177 22.11 -57.08 19.87
C ARG A 177 23.55 -57.53 19.65
N SER A 178 24.52 -56.61 19.61
CA SER A 178 25.95 -56.91 19.43
C SER A 178 26.74 -57.09 20.74
N VAL A 179 26.09 -57.04 21.91
CA VAL A 179 26.74 -57.33 23.20
C VAL A 179 26.07 -58.55 23.83
N SER A 180 26.61 -59.74 23.50
CA SER A 180 26.38 -60.97 24.26
C SER A 180 27.46 -61.09 25.34
N PRO A 181 27.15 -61.52 26.57
CA PRO A 181 28.13 -61.58 27.65
C PRO A 181 28.95 -62.87 27.52
N VAL A 182 30.21 -62.74 27.12
CA VAL A 182 31.19 -63.81 27.32
C VAL A 182 32.04 -63.42 28.50
N GLY A 183 31.86 -64.17 29.59
CA GLY A 183 32.63 -64.05 30.80
C GLY A 183 34.11 -64.35 30.57
N GLY A 184 34.94 -63.63 31.28
CA GLY A 184 36.39 -63.81 31.30
C GLY A 184 37.01 -62.80 32.26
N SER A 185 37.08 -63.19 33.53
CA SER A 185 37.93 -62.58 34.56
C SER A 185 39.32 -62.29 34.00
N PHE A 186 39.92 -61.15 34.36
CA PHE A 186 41.23 -61.01 35.02
C PHE A 186 41.62 -59.52 35.04
N THR A 187 41.65 -58.94 36.25
CA THR A 187 42.37 -57.71 36.65
C THR A 187 43.89 -57.91 36.51
N PRO A 188 44.76 -56.87 36.44
CA PRO A 188 44.67 -55.65 37.24
C PRO A 188 45.03 -54.30 36.56
N GLU A 189 44.61 -53.26 37.27
CA GLU A 189 44.93 -51.83 37.17
C GLU A 189 46.45 -51.55 37.09
N PRO A 190 46.86 -50.41 36.50
CA PRO A 190 47.26 -49.32 37.39
C PRO A 190 46.79 -47.92 36.97
N VAL A 191 46.56 -47.14 38.01
CA VAL A 191 46.24 -45.71 38.08
C VAL A 191 47.23 -44.84 37.28
N LEU A 192 46.73 -43.93 36.45
CA LEU A 192 47.37 -42.63 36.22
C LEU A 192 46.32 -41.55 35.97
N HIS A 193 46.31 -40.56 36.87
CA HIS A 193 45.50 -39.37 36.88
C HIS A 193 46.00 -38.30 35.89
N ALA A 194 45.13 -37.28 35.69
CA ALA A 194 45.41 -35.94 35.16
C ALA A 194 45.48 -35.83 33.61
N HIS A 195 44.99 -34.80 32.92
CA HIS A 195 44.33 -33.52 33.22
C HIS A 195 44.07 -32.82 31.86
N LEU A 196 43.11 -31.88 31.81
CA LEU A 196 42.83 -30.88 30.75
C LEU A 196 42.12 -31.40 29.48
N GLN A 197 40.84 -31.12 29.26
CA GLN A 197 40.19 -29.81 29.04
C GLN A 197 40.56 -29.19 27.69
N SER A 198 39.56 -29.19 26.80
CA SER A 198 39.27 -28.11 25.86
C SER A 198 40.44 -27.44 25.15
N GLU A 199 40.80 -27.95 23.97
CA GLU A 199 41.18 -27.09 22.85
C GLU A 199 40.18 -27.37 21.73
N MET A 200 39.18 -26.49 21.53
CA MET A 200 39.25 -25.39 20.54
C MET A 200 39.82 -25.88 19.21
N LEU A 201 38.97 -26.12 18.20
CA LEU A 201 38.51 -25.10 17.27
C LEU A 201 39.71 -24.48 16.50
N TYR A 202 39.75 -24.81 15.19
CA TYR A 202 40.53 -24.24 14.07
C TYR A 202 41.67 -25.07 13.45
N SER A 203 41.31 -25.70 12.32
CA SER A 203 41.90 -25.62 10.96
C SER A 203 43.31 -26.11 10.63
N THR A 204 43.36 -26.91 9.54
CA THR A 204 44.21 -26.88 8.31
C THR A 204 44.19 -28.30 7.73
N LEU A 205 44.19 -28.64 6.44
CA LEU A 205 44.43 -27.97 5.17
C LEU A 205 43.85 -28.92 4.08
N GLY A 206 43.55 -28.39 2.89
CA GLY A 206 42.72 -29.04 1.87
C GLY A 206 43.13 -30.42 1.36
N ASN A 207 42.11 -31.23 1.04
CA ASN A 207 42.26 -32.41 0.17
C ASN A 207 41.81 -32.03 -1.24
N HIS A 208 42.80 -31.88 -2.12
CA HIS A 208 42.60 -31.74 -3.56
C HIS A 208 42.28 -33.11 -4.16
N HIS A 209 41.24 -33.17 -4.99
CA HIS A 209 40.94 -34.34 -5.83
C HIS A 209 41.79 -34.32 -7.11
N PRO A 210 42.29 -35.48 -7.59
CA PRO A 210 43.01 -35.55 -8.87
C PRO A 210 42.03 -35.48 -10.05
N VAL A 211 42.37 -34.67 -11.04
CA VAL A 211 41.69 -34.57 -12.34
C VAL A 211 42.22 -35.66 -13.29
N PRO A 212 41.38 -36.41 -14.00
CA PRO A 212 41.84 -37.36 -15.00
C PRO A 212 42.18 -36.66 -16.34
N CYS A 213 43.36 -36.95 -16.88
CA CYS A 213 43.83 -36.46 -18.17
C CYS A 213 43.09 -37.14 -19.33
N SER A 214 42.62 -36.34 -20.31
CA SER A 214 42.18 -36.83 -21.63
C SER A 214 43.31 -36.74 -22.66
N PRO A 215 43.39 -37.66 -23.63
CA PRO A 215 44.41 -37.62 -24.67
C PRO A 215 44.12 -36.51 -25.70
N VAL A 216 45.18 -35.82 -26.10
CA VAL A 216 45.22 -34.83 -27.18
C VAL A 216 44.94 -35.53 -28.51
N GLY A 217 43.73 -35.36 -29.03
CA GLY A 217 43.35 -35.73 -30.39
C GLY A 217 43.45 -34.51 -31.31
N VAL A 218 44.54 -34.46 -32.09
CA VAL A 218 44.72 -33.53 -33.21
C VAL A 218 43.56 -33.71 -34.21
N ARG A 219 42.78 -32.65 -34.47
CA ARG A 219 41.98 -32.56 -35.69
C ARG A 219 42.52 -31.46 -36.58
N LEU A 220 43.11 -31.92 -37.69
CA LEU A 220 43.30 -31.16 -38.91
C LEU A 220 41.95 -30.65 -39.41
N SER A 221 41.93 -29.37 -39.83
CA SER A 221 41.00 -28.89 -40.84
C SER A 221 41.48 -29.38 -42.21
N PRO A 222 40.58 -29.83 -43.10
CA PRO A 222 40.58 -29.14 -44.38
C PRO A 222 39.19 -28.96 -45.02
N GLN A 223 39.12 -27.84 -45.76
CA GLN A 223 38.22 -27.43 -46.84
C GLN A 223 36.81 -26.96 -46.47
#